data_AF-A0A1V8UGN0-F1
#
_entry.id   AF-A0A1V8UGN0-F1
#
_cell.length_a   1.000
_cell.length_b   1.000
_cell.length_c   1.000
_cell.angle_alpha   90.00
_cell.angle_beta   90.00
_cell.angle_gamma   90.00
#
_symmetry.space_group_name_H-M   'P 1'
#
loop_
_entity.id
_entity.type
_entity.pdbx_description
1 polymer ?
#
loop_
_entity_poly.entity_id
_entity_poly.type
_entity_poly.pdbx_seq_one_letter_code
_entity_poly.pdbx_strand_id
1 'polypeptide(L)'
;MASSSSAAEAPPVKALIFDLMGTCLDWHTAVLNPLIYLLNQVTGRNSHAEVSELALDWRQAFFDGISARFKAGLPAEDIDETHRRTLDGLLGSKYNLKKHDLQWEIAECVQACGMHTAYIQRWTEDPKEDMSKVKEENDIFIELDGDQYTAPKAHGGLLKLADLLGA
;
A
#
# COMPACT_ATOMS: atom_id res chain seq x y z
N MET A 1 -8.35 4.02 -57.37
CA MET A 1 -9.32 4.45 -56.32
C MET A 1 -9.29 3.39 -55.23
N ALA A 2 -8.59 3.65 -54.14
CA ALA A 2 -8.49 2.72 -53.02
C ALA A 2 -9.67 2.95 -52.08
N SER A 3 -10.48 1.91 -51.89
CA SER A 3 -11.63 1.91 -50.99
C SER A 3 -11.15 1.95 -49.54
N SER A 4 -11.47 3.02 -48.82
CA SER A 4 -11.24 3.12 -47.37
C SER A 4 -12.14 2.13 -46.64
N SER A 5 -11.55 1.17 -45.94
CA SER A 5 -12.25 0.35 -44.95
C SER A 5 -12.83 1.28 -43.87
N SER A 6 -14.15 1.31 -43.72
CA SER A 6 -14.80 2.01 -42.61
C SER A 6 -14.59 1.21 -41.33
N ALA A 7 -13.82 1.75 -40.39
CA ALA A 7 -13.75 1.20 -39.04
C ALA A 7 -15.18 1.18 -38.45
N ALA A 8 -15.64 0.02 -38.00
CA ALA A 8 -16.92 -0.10 -37.33
C ALA A 8 -16.92 0.77 -36.07
N GLU A 9 -17.94 1.62 -35.94
CA GLU A 9 -18.09 2.52 -34.80
C GLU A 9 -18.30 1.69 -33.53
N ALA A 10 -17.40 1.85 -32.55
CA ALA A 10 -17.47 1.08 -31.31
C ALA A 10 -18.75 1.45 -30.53
N PRO A 11 -19.41 0.48 -29.87
CA PRO A 11 -20.60 0.76 -29.10
C PRO A 11 -20.31 1.77 -27.97
N PRO A 12 -21.31 2.58 -27.56
CA PRO A 12 -21.11 3.60 -26.54
C PRO A 12 -20.69 2.98 -25.20
N VAL A 13 -19.51 3.37 -24.72
CA VAL A 13 -18.95 2.93 -23.43
C VAL A 13 -19.74 3.57 -22.29
N LYS A 14 -20.28 2.75 -21.39
CA LYS A 14 -21.10 3.19 -20.25
C LYS A 14 -20.35 3.21 -18.92
N ALA A 15 -19.23 2.52 -18.83
CA ALA A 15 -18.41 2.44 -17.64
C ALA A 15 -16.94 2.30 -18.03
N LEU A 16 -16.07 2.93 -17.24
CA LEU A 16 -14.62 2.76 -17.28
C LEU A 16 -14.20 2.22 -15.92
N ILE A 17 -13.55 1.06 -15.92
CA ILE A 17 -13.02 0.42 -14.73
C ILE A 17 -11.51 0.41 -14.89
N PHE A 18 -10.82 0.92 -13.88
CA PHE A 18 -9.37 1.00 -13.87
C PHE A 18 -8.85 0.06 -12.79
N ASP A 19 -7.81 -0.70 -13.15
CA ASP A 19 -6.96 -1.30 -12.14
C ASP A 19 -6.25 -0.20 -11.34
N LEU A 20 -5.99 -0.43 -10.05
CA LEU A 20 -5.34 0.58 -9.21
C LEU A 20 -3.82 0.51 -9.35
N MET A 21 -3.25 -0.68 -9.17
CA MET A 21 -1.81 -0.88 -8.94
C MET A 21 -1.04 -0.89 -10.27
N GLY A 22 -0.37 0.21 -10.58
CA GLY A 22 0.42 0.38 -11.81
C GLY A 22 -0.33 1.08 -12.93
N THR A 23 -1.67 1.06 -12.91
CA THR A 23 -2.50 1.83 -13.85
C THR A 23 -2.83 3.23 -13.31
N CYS A 24 -3.29 3.31 -12.06
CA CYS A 24 -3.61 4.59 -11.42
C CYS A 24 -2.55 5.04 -10.39
N LEU A 25 -1.74 4.11 -9.87
CA LEU A 25 -0.77 4.35 -8.82
C LEU A 25 0.61 3.81 -9.18
N ASP A 26 1.65 4.64 -9.01
CA ASP A 26 3.05 4.17 -8.97
C ASP A 26 3.35 3.53 -7.61
N TRP A 27 2.96 2.26 -7.51
CA TRP A 27 3.15 1.47 -6.29
C TRP A 27 4.63 1.23 -5.97
N HIS A 28 5.49 1.17 -6.97
CA HIS A 28 6.89 0.80 -6.78
C HIS A 28 7.62 1.92 -6.03
N THR A 29 7.51 3.17 -6.50
CA THR A 29 8.13 4.31 -5.81
C THR A 29 7.53 4.53 -4.42
N ALA A 30 6.22 4.34 -4.26
CA ALA A 30 5.53 4.49 -2.98
C ALA A 30 6.05 3.52 -1.90
N VAL A 31 6.42 2.30 -2.30
CA VAL A 31 6.93 1.26 -1.39
C VAL A 31 8.46 1.33 -1.23
N LEU A 32 9.18 1.75 -2.27
CA LEU A 32 10.65 1.77 -2.28
C LEU A 32 11.23 2.66 -1.17
N ASN A 33 10.75 3.89 -1.04
CA ASN A 33 11.27 4.85 -0.06
C ASN A 33 11.17 4.34 1.40
N PRO A 34 9.99 3.91 1.89
CA PRO A 34 9.88 3.36 3.23
C PRO A 34 10.68 2.06 3.40
N LEU A 35 10.74 1.18 2.40
CA LEU A 35 11.57 -0.04 2.48
C LEU A 35 13.05 0.28 2.64
N ILE A 36 13.58 1.26 1.90
CA ILE A 36 14.99 1.67 2.02
C ILE A 36 15.27 2.18 3.42
N TYR A 37 14.39 3.05 3.93
CA TYR A 37 14.53 3.58 5.28
C TYR A 37 14.58 2.45 6.31
N LEU A 38 13.60 1.53 6.28
CA LEU A 38 13.48 0.44 7.25
C LEU A 38 14.63 -0.57 7.15
N LEU A 39 15.02 -0.97 5.94
CA LEU A 39 16.12 -1.93 5.75
C LEU A 39 17.46 -1.34 6.17
N ASN A 40 17.67 -0.05 5.97
CA ASN A 40 18.88 0.62 6.45
C ASN A 40 18.97 0.55 7.98
N GLN A 41 17.86 0.76 8.69
CA GLN A 41 17.83 0.66 10.16
C GLN A 41 18.14 -0.76 10.67
N VAL A 42 17.56 -1.78 10.03
CA VAL A 42 17.66 -3.17 10.52
C VAL A 42 18.93 -3.88 10.06
N THR A 43 19.38 -3.59 8.83
CA THR A 43 20.43 -4.39 8.17
C THR A 43 21.63 -3.57 7.71
N GLY A 44 21.56 -2.23 7.80
CA GLY A 44 22.55 -1.33 7.20
C GLY A 44 22.51 -1.30 5.67
N ARG A 45 21.55 -1.98 5.02
CA ARG A 45 21.39 -2.00 3.57
C ARG A 45 20.57 -0.79 3.13
N ASN A 46 21.15 0.04 2.26
CA ASN A 46 20.51 1.25 1.74
C ASN A 46 20.65 1.39 0.21
N SER A 47 21.13 0.34 -0.47
CA SER A 47 21.27 0.33 -1.92
C SER A 47 19.89 0.38 -2.57
N HIS A 48 19.59 1.47 -3.27
CA HIS A 48 18.33 1.60 -4.01
C HIS A 48 18.09 0.44 -4.97
N ALA A 49 19.15 -0.08 -5.61
CA ALA A 49 19.03 -1.19 -6.54
C ALA A 49 18.61 -2.49 -5.84
N GLU A 50 19.22 -2.81 -4.70
CA GLU A 50 18.89 -4.02 -3.93
C GLU A 50 17.47 -3.95 -3.34
N VAL A 51 17.06 -2.78 -2.86
CA VAL A 51 15.72 -2.61 -2.29
C VAL A 51 14.64 -2.56 -3.37
N SER A 52 14.96 -2.02 -4.55
CA SER A 52 14.09 -2.09 -5.72
C SER A 52 13.89 -3.54 -6.16
N GLU A 53 14.95 -4.35 -6.18
CA GLU A 53 14.83 -5.79 -6.46
C GLU A 53 13.91 -6.49 -5.45
N LEU A 54 14.06 -6.21 -4.15
CA LEU A 54 13.17 -6.74 -3.11
C LEU A 54 11.70 -6.35 -3.35
N ALA A 55 11.43 -5.08 -3.69
CA ALA A 55 10.07 -4.62 -3.94
C ALA A 55 9.43 -5.34 -5.14
N LEU A 56 10.21 -5.57 -6.21
CA LEU A 56 9.78 -6.31 -7.40
C LEU A 56 9.55 -7.79 -7.09
N ASP A 57 10.46 -8.43 -6.35
CA ASP A 57 10.28 -9.82 -5.91
C ASP A 57 9.05 -9.99 -5.04
N TRP A 58 8.79 -9.04 -4.14
CA TRP A 58 7.62 -9.07 -3.28
C TRP A 58 6.33 -8.96 -4.10
N ARG A 59 6.32 -8.08 -5.12
CA ARG A 59 5.20 -7.98 -6.06
C ARG A 59 4.98 -9.29 -6.83
N GLN A 60 6.05 -9.95 -7.26
CA GLN A 60 5.95 -11.25 -7.93
C GLN A 60 5.42 -12.33 -6.97
N ALA A 61 5.95 -12.39 -5.75
CA ALA A 61 5.52 -13.35 -4.73
C ALA A 61 4.04 -13.18 -4.35
N PHE A 62 3.52 -11.95 -4.36
CA PHE A 62 2.09 -11.67 -4.21
C PHE A 62 1.26 -12.34 -5.33
N PHE A 63 1.61 -12.14 -6.60
CA PHE A 63 0.90 -12.75 -7.72
C PHE A 63 0.99 -14.28 -7.72
N ASP A 64 2.16 -14.82 -7.39
CA ASP A 64 2.37 -16.27 -7.27
C ASP A 64 1.50 -16.85 -6.15
N GLY A 65 1.44 -16.15 -5.00
CA GLY A 65 0.62 -16.51 -3.86
C GLY A 65 -0.88 -16.54 -4.18
N ILE A 66 -1.40 -15.49 -4.82
CA ILE A 66 -2.81 -15.45 -5.24
C ILE A 66 -3.11 -16.56 -6.25
N SER A 67 -2.23 -16.74 -7.24
CA SER A 67 -2.40 -17.77 -8.27
C SER A 67 -2.42 -19.18 -7.68
N ALA A 68 -1.56 -19.45 -6.70
CA ALA A 68 -1.51 -20.74 -6.01
C ALA A 68 -2.80 -21.00 -5.20
N ARG A 69 -3.28 -20.01 -4.45
CA ARG A 69 -4.54 -20.11 -3.69
C ARG A 69 -5.74 -20.34 -4.60
N PHE A 70 -5.81 -19.61 -5.71
CA PHE A 70 -6.86 -19.76 -6.71
C PHE A 70 -6.88 -21.17 -7.31
N LYS A 71 -5.71 -21.69 -7.72
CA LYS A 71 -5.57 -23.07 -8.24
C LYS A 71 -5.96 -24.12 -7.21
N ALA A 72 -5.73 -23.86 -5.93
CA ALA A 72 -6.09 -24.73 -4.83
C ALA A 72 -7.58 -24.62 -4.41
N GLY A 73 -8.36 -23.72 -5.04
CA GLY A 73 -9.77 -23.51 -4.69
C GLY A 73 -9.98 -22.95 -3.28
N LEU A 74 -8.98 -22.26 -2.73
CA LEU A 74 -9.07 -21.67 -1.40
C LEU A 74 -9.97 -20.42 -1.42
N PRO A 75 -10.61 -20.07 -0.29
CA PRO A 75 -11.34 -18.82 -0.16
C PRO A 75 -10.46 -17.62 -0.47
N ALA A 76 -11.09 -16.53 -0.92
CA ALA A 76 -10.44 -15.23 -1.05
C ALA A 76 -9.78 -14.86 0.28
N GLU A 77 -8.50 -14.49 0.22
CA GLU A 77 -7.75 -13.97 1.36
C GLU A 77 -7.79 -12.46 1.31
N ASP A 78 -7.69 -11.84 2.48
CA ASP A 78 -7.47 -10.42 2.55
C ASP A 78 -6.14 -10.06 1.84
N ILE A 79 -6.11 -8.91 1.18
CA ILE A 79 -4.95 -8.48 0.41
C ILE A 79 -3.75 -8.17 1.33
N ASP A 80 -3.99 -7.65 2.52
CA ASP A 80 -2.96 -7.29 3.50
C ASP A 80 -2.36 -8.55 4.14
N GLU A 81 -3.20 -9.56 4.42
CA GLU A 81 -2.74 -10.88 4.86
C GLU A 81 -1.85 -11.54 3.80
N THR A 82 -2.25 -11.44 2.51
CA THR A 82 -1.45 -11.96 1.39
C THR A 82 -0.10 -11.26 1.32
N HIS A 83 -0.06 -9.92 1.35
CA HIS A 83 1.16 -9.13 1.32
C HIS A 83 2.08 -9.47 2.49
N ARG A 84 1.55 -9.55 3.72
CA ARG A 84 2.34 -9.89 4.92
C ARG A 84 2.96 -11.27 4.81
N ARG A 85 2.16 -12.26 4.41
CA ARG A 85 2.61 -13.66 4.28
C ARG A 85 3.68 -13.81 3.21
N THR A 86 3.52 -13.16 2.05
CA THR A 86 4.50 -13.25 0.97
C THR A 86 5.78 -12.48 1.29
N LEU A 87 5.68 -11.34 1.97
CA LEU A 87 6.84 -10.61 2.46
C LEU A 87 7.65 -11.45 3.44
N ASP A 88 7.00 -12.08 4.42
CA ASP A 88 7.67 -12.91 5.43
C ASP A 88 8.37 -14.11 4.80
N GLY A 89 7.69 -14.77 3.88
CA GLY A 89 8.25 -15.88 3.11
C GLY A 89 9.48 -15.44 2.32
N LEU A 90 9.41 -14.30 1.65
CA LEU A 90 10.50 -13.77 0.83
C LEU A 90 11.71 -13.35 1.68
N LEU A 91 11.48 -12.59 2.76
CA LEU A 91 12.52 -12.12 3.66
C LEU A 91 13.26 -13.29 4.32
N GLY A 92 12.52 -14.32 4.76
CA GLY A 92 13.12 -15.52 5.36
C GLY A 92 13.86 -16.40 4.36
N SER A 93 13.34 -16.58 3.14
CA SER A 93 13.90 -17.54 2.18
C SER A 93 14.98 -16.98 1.26
N LYS A 94 14.74 -15.84 0.60
CA LYS A 94 15.67 -15.23 -0.37
C LYS A 94 16.69 -14.33 0.33
N TYR A 95 16.25 -13.58 1.33
CA TYR A 95 17.07 -12.55 1.99
C TYR A 95 17.69 -13.01 3.32
N ASN A 96 17.31 -14.19 3.81
CA ASN A 96 17.78 -14.79 5.07
C ASN A 96 17.65 -13.83 6.28
N LEU A 97 16.59 -13.01 6.29
CA LEU A 97 16.22 -12.14 7.40
C LEU A 97 15.21 -12.91 8.26
N LYS A 98 15.62 -13.30 9.47
CA LYS A 98 14.76 -14.12 10.34
C LYS A 98 13.68 -13.24 10.97
N LYS A 99 12.56 -13.86 11.34
CA LYS A 99 11.46 -13.20 12.05
C LYS A 99 11.88 -12.51 13.36
N HIS A 100 13.01 -12.92 13.96
CA HIS A 100 13.61 -12.27 15.13
C HIS A 100 14.43 -11.01 14.78
N ASP A 101 14.92 -10.89 13.54
CA ASP A 101 15.58 -9.68 13.02
C ASP A 101 14.54 -8.64 12.54
N LEU A 102 13.32 -9.13 12.27
CA LEU A 102 12.14 -8.38 11.85
C LEU A 102 11.04 -8.48 12.90
N GLN A 103 11.36 -8.74 14.16
CA GLN A 103 10.38 -8.70 15.23
C GLN A 103 10.17 -7.24 15.60
N TRP A 104 9.57 -6.53 14.65
CA TRP A 104 9.02 -5.22 14.85
C TRP A 104 7.86 -5.39 15.83
N GLU A 105 8.12 -5.08 17.09
CA GLU A 105 7.16 -4.27 17.78
C GLU A 105 7.19 -2.91 17.06
N ILE A 106 6.35 -2.73 16.02
CA ILE A 106 6.20 -1.40 15.37
C ILE A 106 5.91 -0.35 16.45
N ALA A 107 5.30 -0.74 17.57
CA ALA A 107 5.14 0.09 18.75
C ALA A 107 6.46 0.54 19.42
N GLU A 108 7.46 -0.34 19.60
CA GLU A 108 8.69 0.00 20.33
C GLU A 108 9.69 0.80 19.49
N CYS A 109 9.85 0.52 18.19
CA CYS A 109 10.76 1.30 17.33
C CYS A 109 10.26 2.73 17.07
N VAL A 110 8.94 2.93 16.99
CA VAL A 110 8.33 4.27 16.87
C VAL A 110 8.66 5.10 18.12
N GLN A 111 8.49 4.52 19.31
CA GLN A 111 8.81 5.19 20.59
C GLN A 111 10.31 5.41 20.80
N ALA A 112 11.16 4.43 20.44
CA ALA A 112 12.61 4.52 20.67
C ALA A 112 13.32 5.53 19.77
N CYS A 113 12.79 5.80 18.57
CA CYS A 113 13.34 6.78 17.62
C CYS A 113 12.66 8.15 17.70
N GLY A 114 11.70 8.35 18.62
CA GLY A 114 10.92 9.58 18.73
C GLY A 114 10.05 9.86 17.50
N MET A 115 9.66 8.82 16.77
CA MET A 115 8.74 8.94 15.65
C MET A 115 7.31 8.99 16.18
N HIS A 116 6.48 9.83 15.57
CA HIS A 116 5.05 9.89 15.85
C HIS A 116 4.27 9.22 14.71
N THR A 117 3.24 8.47 15.06
CA THR A 117 2.35 7.77 14.14
C THR A 117 1.19 8.67 13.73
N ALA A 118 0.86 8.67 12.43
CA ALA A 118 -0.28 9.42 11.91
C ALA A 118 -1.21 8.47 11.14
N TYR A 119 -2.49 8.46 11.50
CA TYR A 119 -3.53 7.72 10.80
C TYR A 119 -4.44 8.68 10.03
N ILE A 120 -4.64 8.41 8.74
CA ILE A 120 -5.61 9.13 7.90
C ILE A 120 -6.82 8.23 7.72
N GLN A 121 -7.96 8.67 8.23
CA GLN A 121 -9.21 7.93 8.10
C GLN A 121 -9.64 7.78 6.65
N ARG A 122 -9.99 6.56 6.24
CA ARG A 122 -10.53 6.27 4.90
C ARG A 122 -11.94 5.71 5.05
N TRP A 123 -12.94 6.58 5.03
CA TRP A 123 -14.34 6.19 5.25
C TRP A 123 -14.86 5.09 4.29
N THR A 124 -14.30 4.96 3.07
CA THR A 124 -14.69 3.89 2.12
C THR A 124 -14.08 2.54 2.47
N GLU A 125 -12.88 2.53 3.06
CA GLU A 125 -12.10 1.31 3.33
C GLU A 125 -12.23 0.83 4.78
N ASP A 126 -12.49 1.76 5.71
CA ASP A 126 -12.56 1.49 7.15
C ASP A 126 -14.00 1.57 7.75
N PRO A 127 -15.11 1.26 7.03
CA PRO A 127 -16.47 1.55 7.50
C PRO A 127 -16.94 0.70 8.70
N LYS A 128 -16.18 -0.36 9.04
CA LYS A 128 -16.47 -1.28 10.15
C LYS A 128 -15.46 -1.20 11.28
N GLU A 129 -14.46 -0.34 11.14
CA GLU A 129 -13.35 -0.28 12.08
C GLU A 129 -13.68 0.68 13.24
N ASP A 130 -13.22 0.33 14.44
CA ASP A 130 -13.49 1.10 15.65
C ASP A 130 -12.54 2.30 15.69
N MET A 131 -12.99 3.41 15.10
CA MET A 131 -12.22 4.66 15.03
C MET A 131 -11.79 5.18 16.40
N SER A 132 -12.49 4.82 17.48
CA SER A 132 -12.11 5.20 18.85
C SER A 132 -10.79 4.56 19.23
N LYS A 133 -10.60 3.27 18.92
CA LYS A 133 -9.36 2.54 19.17
C LYS A 133 -8.23 3.00 18.26
N VAL A 134 -8.53 3.18 16.97
CA VAL A 134 -7.53 3.68 16.01
C VAL A 134 -6.99 5.03 16.43
N LYS A 135 -7.84 5.90 16.99
CA LYS A 135 -7.42 7.21 17.53
C LYS A 135 -6.59 7.08 18.81
N GLU A 136 -6.85 6.09 19.66
CA GLU A 136 -6.03 5.82 20.85
C GLU A 136 -4.66 5.23 20.49
N GLU A 137 -4.56 4.48 19.40
CA GLU A 137 -3.34 3.78 18.97
C GLU A 137 -2.38 4.65 18.13
N ASN A 138 -2.80 5.84 17.68
CA ASN A 138 -2.00 6.71 16.81
C ASN A 138 -1.81 8.10 17.43
N ASP A 139 -0.59 8.65 17.34
CA ASP A 139 -0.24 9.98 17.90
C ASP A 139 -1.01 11.13 17.22
N ILE A 140 -1.30 10.99 15.93
CA ILE A 140 -2.02 11.95 15.10
C ILE A 140 -3.14 11.20 14.38
N PHE A 141 -4.37 11.71 14.50
CA PHE A 141 -5.52 11.16 13.77
C PHE A 141 -6.10 12.25 12.87
N ILE A 142 -6.11 11.99 11.56
CA ILE A 142 -6.65 12.89 10.55
C ILE A 142 -8.02 12.39 10.16
N GLU A 143 -9.00 13.04 10.77
CA GLU A 143 -10.41 12.82 10.51
C GLU A 143 -10.80 13.51 9.20
N LEU A 144 -11.48 12.74 8.34
CA LEU A 144 -12.11 13.27 7.14
C LEU A 144 -13.56 13.61 7.44
N ASP A 145 -13.77 14.66 8.23
CA ASP A 145 -15.11 15.22 8.44
C ASP A 145 -15.66 15.81 7.15
N GLY A 146 -16.77 15.25 6.68
CA GLY A 146 -17.60 15.81 5.63
C GLY A 146 -18.10 14.77 4.63
N ASP A 147 -19.38 14.88 4.29
CA ASP A 147 -19.95 14.26 3.09
C ASP A 147 -19.11 14.69 1.88
N GLN A 148 -18.31 13.76 1.35
CA GLN A 148 -17.39 14.02 0.25
C GLN A 148 -18.11 14.36 -1.07
N TYR A 149 -19.44 14.29 -1.09
CA TYR A 149 -20.25 14.80 -2.19
C TYR A 149 -20.42 16.34 -2.17
N THR A 150 -20.14 17.02 -1.06
CA THR A 150 -20.37 18.48 -0.92
C THR A 150 -19.16 19.29 -0.46
N ALA A 151 -18.11 18.66 0.06
CA ALA A 151 -16.86 19.36 0.37
C ALA A 151 -16.09 19.72 -0.92
N PRO A 152 -15.51 20.93 -1.03
CA PRO A 152 -14.62 21.25 -2.15
C PRO A 152 -13.50 20.20 -2.23
N LYS A 153 -13.18 19.74 -3.43
CA LYS A 153 -12.16 18.71 -3.77
C LYS A 153 -10.73 18.97 -3.24
N ALA A 154 -10.53 19.97 -2.38
CA ALA A 154 -9.25 20.51 -1.99
C ALA A 154 -8.70 19.99 -0.65
N HIS A 155 -9.42 19.15 0.11
CA HIS A 155 -9.01 18.81 1.48
C HIS A 155 -8.99 17.29 1.75
N GLY A 156 -8.31 16.53 0.87
CA GLY A 156 -8.01 15.11 1.13
C GLY A 156 -7.10 14.94 2.35
N GLY A 157 -7.08 13.73 2.94
CA GLY A 157 -6.39 13.49 4.21
C GLY A 157 -4.88 13.72 4.17
N LEU A 158 -4.26 13.51 3.00
CA LEU A 158 -2.85 13.83 2.78
C LEU A 158 -2.56 15.34 2.76
N LEU A 159 -3.50 16.16 2.29
CA LEU A 159 -3.34 17.62 2.31
C LEU A 159 -3.48 18.16 3.74
N LYS A 160 -4.43 17.62 4.52
CA LYS A 160 -4.52 17.91 5.96
C LYS A 160 -3.25 17.49 6.72
N LEU A 161 -2.65 16.36 6.33
CA LEU A 161 -1.37 15.93 6.91
C LEU A 161 -0.24 16.91 6.55
N ALA A 162 -0.16 17.36 5.28
CA ALA A 162 0.82 18.34 4.85
C ALA A 162 0.70 19.67 5.63
N ASP A 163 -0.53 20.18 5.79
CA ASP A 163 -0.82 21.37 6.59
C ASP A 163 -0.36 21.20 8.06
N LEU A 164 -0.65 20.04 8.67
CA LEU A 164 -0.21 19.71 10.04
C LEU A 164 1.31 19.65 10.18
N LEU A 165 2.01 19.21 9.14
CA LEU A 165 3.47 19.14 9.09
C LEU A 165 4.12 20.46 8.67
N GLY A 166 3.33 21.48 8.31
CA GLY A 166 3.82 22.77 7.83
C GLY A 166 4.54 22.69 6.48
N ALA A 167 4.11 21.77 5.60
CA ALA A 167 4.72 21.48 4.30
C ALA A 167 3.91 22.02 3.11
#